data_AF-A0A9E4X5T3-F1
#
_entry.id   AF-A0A9E4X5T3-F1
#
_cell.length_a   1.000
_cell.length_b   1.000
_cell.length_c   1.000
_cell.angle_alpha   90.00
_cell.angle_beta   90.00
_cell.angle_gamma   90.00
#
_symmetry.space_group_name_H-M   'P 1'
#
loop_
_entity.id
_entity.type
_entity.pdbx_description
1 polymer ?
#
loop_
_entity_poly.entity_id
_entity_poly.type
_entity_poly.pdbx_seq_one_letter_code
_entity_poly.pdbx_strand_id
1 'polypeptide(L)' 'QLEIGEPQTALESALEAVKLDPYRERTHRCLMRAYAATGNRAKAVAAYHDFRALLAKEVGTDPEPETEALYLKILD' A
#
# COMPACT_ATOMS: atom_id res chain seq x y z
N GLN A 1 2.81 25.60 6.44
CA GLN A 1 2.63 25.68 4.97
C GLN A 1 3.33 24.45 4.39
N LEU A 2 2.52 23.42 4.07
CA LEU A 2 2.87 22.07 3.57
C LEU A 2 4.26 21.54 3.95
N GLU A 3 4.30 20.89 5.11
CA GLU A 3 5.47 20.13 5.60
C GLU A 3 5.81 19.01 4.61
N ILE A 4 6.94 19.13 3.93
CA ILE A 4 7.53 18.11 3.02
C ILE A 4 8.05 16.89 3.84
N GLY A 5 7.45 16.60 4.99
CA GLY A 5 7.89 15.58 5.94
C GLY A 5 6.82 14.56 6.31
N GLU A 6 5.55 14.96 6.42
CA GLU A 6 4.48 14.04 6.83
C GLU A 6 4.26 12.87 5.85
N PRO A 7 4.17 13.09 4.52
CA PRO A 7 3.91 11.97 3.59
C PRO A 7 5.15 11.08 3.37
N GLN A 8 6.37 11.63 3.47
CA GLN A 8 7.62 10.86 3.41
C GLN A 8 7.78 9.99 4.66
N THR A 9 7.54 10.56 5.85
CA THR A 9 7.57 9.81 7.12
C THR A 9 6.53 8.69 7.14
N ALA A 10 5.33 8.97 6.63
CA ALA A 10 4.28 7.95 6.49
C ALA A 10 4.69 6.82 5.54
N LEU A 11 5.39 7.15 4.45
CA LEU A 11 5.90 6.16 3.50
C LEU A 11 6.97 5.27 4.14
N GLU A 12 7.96 5.85 4.83
CA GLU A 12 9.01 5.11 5.53
C GLU A 12 8.43 4.18 6.59
N SER A 13 7.50 4.68 7.39
CA SER A 13 6.80 3.89 8.43
C SER A 13 6.00 2.74 7.82
N ALA A 14 5.31 2.97 6.70
CA ALA A 14 4.54 1.94 6.02
C ALA A 14 5.44 0.86 5.39
N LEU A 15 6.57 1.25 4.80
CA LEU A 15 7.56 0.31 4.28
C LEU A 15 8.12 -0.60 5.37
N GLU A 16 8.44 -0.04 6.53
CA GLU A 16 8.94 -0.84 7.66
C GLU A 16 7.86 -1.77 8.23
N ALA A 17 6.61 -1.29 8.33
CA ALA A 17 5.49 -2.11 8.77
C ALA A 17 5.22 -3.30 7.84
N VAL A 18 5.36 -3.14 6.53
CA VAL A 18 5.23 -4.24 5.54
C VAL A 18 6.36 -5.26 5.70
N LYS A 19 7.59 -4.84 6.00
CA LYS A 19 8.70 -5.78 6.26
C LYS A 19 8.46 -6.59 7.53
N LEU A 20 7.93 -5.95 8.58
CA LEU A 20 7.67 -6.60 9.86
C LEU A 20 6.53 -7.62 9.78
N ASP A 21 5.48 -7.31 9.02
CA ASP A 21 4.36 -8.21 8.78
C ASP A 21 3.85 -8.10 7.33
N PRO A 22 4.40 -8.92 6.42
CA PRO A 22 4.05 -8.88 5.00
C PRO A 22 2.60 -9.30 4.70
N TYR A 23 1.93 -10.00 5.60
CA TYR A 23 0.56 -10.50 5.40
C TYR A 23 -0.50 -9.56 5.99
N ARG A 24 -0.08 -8.57 6.78
CA ARG A 24 -1.02 -7.62 7.39
C ARG A 24 -1.52 -6.62 6.35
N GLU A 25 -2.68 -6.87 5.81
CA GLU A 25 -3.26 -6.07 4.72
C GLU A 25 -3.43 -4.58 5.04
N ARG A 26 -3.68 -4.23 6.31
CA ARG A 26 -3.71 -2.84 6.74
C ARG A 26 -2.39 -2.09 6.48
N THR A 27 -1.22 -2.73 6.59
CA THR A 27 0.08 -2.09 6.35
C THR A 27 0.26 -1.79 4.85
N HIS A 28 -0.17 -2.70 3.98
CA HIS A 28 -0.21 -2.50 2.53
C HIS A 28 -1.16 -1.37 2.14
N ARG A 29 -2.36 -1.30 2.72
CA ARG A 29 -3.27 -0.15 2.50
C ARG A 29 -2.65 1.17 2.95
N CYS A 30 -1.85 1.19 4.03
CA CYS A 30 -1.11 2.39 4.44
C CYS A 30 -0.03 2.76 3.43
N LEU A 31 0.72 1.77 2.93
CA LEU A 31 1.77 1.98 1.92
C LEU A 31 1.19 2.54 0.62
N MET A 32 0.08 1.97 0.14
CA MET A 32 -0.66 2.47 -1.03
C MET A 32 -1.09 3.94 -0.85
N ARG A 33 -1.65 4.29 0.31
CA ARG A 33 -2.04 5.67 0.62
C ARG A 33 -0.85 6.62 0.71
N ALA A 34 0.27 6.18 1.30
CA ALA A 34 1.47 6.99 1.40
C ALA A 34 2.10 7.28 0.02
N TYR A 35 2.14 6.28 -0.86
CA TYR A 35 2.56 6.50 -2.24
C TYR A 35 1.62 7.45 -2.99
N ALA A 36 0.30 7.30 -2.84
CA ALA A 36 -0.66 8.22 -3.46
C ALA A 36 -0.50 9.66 -2.93
N ALA A 37 -0.31 9.83 -1.61
CA ALA A 37 -0.14 11.14 -0.96
C ALA A 37 1.16 11.85 -1.36
N THR A 38 2.20 11.11 -1.74
CA THR A 38 3.45 11.66 -2.30
C THR A 38 3.37 11.93 -3.81
N GLY A 39 2.20 11.73 -4.44
CA GLY A 39 1.99 11.90 -5.88
C GLY A 39 2.47 10.71 -6.72
N ASN A 40 2.92 9.62 -6.10
CA ASN A 40 3.45 8.45 -6.78
C ASN A 40 2.38 7.36 -6.96
N ARG A 41 1.36 7.66 -7.78
CA ARG A 41 0.27 6.73 -8.11
C ARG A 41 0.77 5.39 -8.68
N ALA A 42 1.82 5.42 -9.52
CA ALA A 42 2.41 4.21 -10.09
C ALA A 42 2.94 3.26 -9.02
N LYS A 43 3.66 3.77 -8.00
CA LYS A 43 4.10 2.93 -6.87
C LYS A 43 2.95 2.46 -5.98
N ALA A 44 1.89 3.26 -5.83
CA ALA A 44 0.71 2.84 -5.09
C ALA A 44 0.01 1.64 -5.76
N VAL A 45 -0.11 1.67 -7.09
CA VAL A 45 -0.63 0.56 -7.91
C VAL A 45 0.30 -0.66 -7.85
N ALA A 46 1.61 -0.46 -7.96
CA ALA A 46 2.59 -1.54 -7.86
C ALA A 46 2.49 -2.25 -6.50
N ALA A 47 2.38 -1.50 -5.39
CA ALA A 47 2.24 -2.07 -4.05
C ALA A 47 1.01 -2.99 -3.91
N TYR A 48 -0.12 -2.65 -4.56
CA TYR A 48 -1.29 -3.53 -4.60
C TYR A 48 -0.98 -4.83 -5.36
N HIS A 49 -0.38 -4.74 -6.55
CA HIS A 49 -0.06 -5.92 -7.35
C HIS A 49 0.94 -6.84 -6.65
N ASP A 50 1.96 -6.27 -6.01
CA ASP A 50 2.95 -7.03 -5.23
C ASP A 50 2.28 -7.77 -4.06
N PHE A 51 1.39 -7.09 -3.33
CA PHE A 51 0.64 -7.71 -2.23
C PHE A 51 -0.32 -8.80 -2.70
N ARG A 52 -1.06 -8.56 -3.79
CA ARG A 52 -1.94 -9.57 -4.38
C ARG A 52 -1.15 -10.79 -4.84
N ALA A 53 0.01 -10.59 -5.44
CA ALA A 53 0.89 -11.70 -5.85
C ALA A 53 1.41 -12.49 -4.63
N LEU A 54 1.76 -11.79 -3.53
CA LEU A 54 2.17 -12.42 -2.28
C LEU A 54 1.04 -13.28 -1.69
N LEU A 55 -0.17 -12.75 -1.54
CA LEU A 55 -1.30 -13.50 -1.01
C LEU A 55 -1.64 -14.72 -1.87
N ALA A 56 -1.71 -14.54 -3.19
CA ALA A 56 -1.99 -15.64 -4.10
C ALA A 56 -0.95 -16.75 -4.02
N LYS A 57 0.33 -16.40 -3.86
CA LYS A 57 1.44 -17.36 -3.81
C LYS A 57 1.55 -18.09 -2.47
N GLU A 58 1.44 -17.37 -1.36
CA GLU A 58 1.78 -17.90 -0.04
C GLU A 58 0.55 -18.32 0.79
N VAL A 59 -0.61 -17.69 0.55
CA VAL A 59 -1.85 -17.91 1.32
C VAL A 59 -2.93 -18.57 0.46
N GLY A 60 -2.90 -18.36 -0.86
CA GLY A 60 -3.92 -18.85 -1.79
C GLY A 60 -5.21 -18.03 -1.77
N THR A 61 -5.14 -16.75 -1.40
CA THR A 61 -6.29 -15.84 -1.32
C THR A 61 -6.06 -14.56 -2.13
N ASP A 62 -7.14 -13.87 -2.46
CA ASP A 62 -7.12 -12.49 -2.96
C ASP A 62 -7.13 -11.48 -1.79
N PRO A 63 -6.84 -10.18 -2.03
CA PRO A 63 -6.98 -9.12 -1.03
C PRO A 63 -8.42 -8.94 -0.51
N GLU A 64 -8.56 -8.39 0.70
CA GLU A 64 -9.85 -7.94 1.25
C GLU A 64 -10.51 -6.87 0.34
N PRO A 65 -11.85 -6.81 0.31
CA PRO A 65 -12.60 -5.82 -0.47
C PRO A 65 -12.16 -4.37 -0.22
N GLU A 66 -11.77 -4.01 1.01
CA GLU A 66 -11.30 -2.68 1.37
C GLU A 66 -9.99 -2.31 0.66
N THR A 67 -9.15 -3.29 0.33
CA THR A 67 -7.89 -3.10 -0.39
C THR A 67 -8.14 -2.96 -1.88
N GLU A 68 -9.04 -3.78 -2.43
CA GLU A 68 -9.48 -3.64 -3.82
C GLU A 68 -10.14 -2.29 -4.06
N ALA A 69 -11.03 -1.85 -3.16
CA ALA A 69 -11.67 -0.55 -3.23
C ALA A 69 -10.65 0.60 -3.19
N LEU A 70 -9.59 0.48 -2.38
CA LEU A 70 -8.52 1.47 -2.36
C LEU A 70 -7.73 1.48 -3.68
N TYR A 71 -7.44 0.32 -4.26
CA TYR A 71 -6.78 0.21 -5.56
C TYR A 71 -7.60 0.90 -6.65
N LEU A 72 -8.91 0.64 -6.72
CA LEU A 72 -9.80 1.29 -7.69
C LEU A 72 -9.84 2.80 -7.50
N LYS A 73 -9.95 3.28 -6.25
CA LYS A 73 -9.87 4.73 -5.96
C LYS A 73 -8.53 5.36 -6.37
N ILE A 74 -7.45 4.59 -6.34
CA ILE A 74 -6.13 5.02 -6.80
C ILE A 74 -6.03 4.97 -8.33
N LEU A 75 -6.94 4.31 -9.06
CA LEU A 75 -7.00 4.27 -10.52
C LEU A 75 -7.95 5.29 -11.16
N ASP A 76 -8.85 5.87 -10.37
CA ASP A 76 -9.70 7.02 -10.74
C ASP A 76 -8.91 8.33 -10.70
#